data_AF-A0AAE4FMV3-F1
#
_entry.id   AF-A0AAE4FMV3-F1
#
_cell.length_a   1.000
_cell.length_b   1.000
_cell.length_c   1.000
_cell.angle_alpha   90.00
_cell.angle_beta   90.00
_cell.angle_gamma   90.00
#
_symmetry.space_group_name_H-M   'P 1'
#
loop_
_entity.id
_entity.type
_entity.pdbx_description
1 polymer ?
#
loop_
_entity_poly.entity_id
_entity_poly.type
_entity_poly.pdbx_seq_one_letter_code
_entity_poly.pdbx_strand_id
1 'polypeptide(L)'
;MYLNNKLLYRNYQLNSNNIYKSNNTFNNNSNKRQINIHTHLEKYIHEDFKELKFENNVIDIKNGVNYKIKTLMHGYSEVKFQNNRAKWLFAEAYPDVVASEFFQEDEFIDINRTNDLVGYLTSNNSIDDKLNLIRIFFPKSEEVGARLQNLGLKVGTFQIKGDSEKLFLDTNGWIFKEDELEGYRQAYLERNFFEWGHDKKTKFMIDGKEFHLDSTGHLNIPEGTICTPARVKIIN
;
A
#
# COMPACT_ATOMS: atom_id res chain seq x y z
N MET A 1 -0.46 1.92 -27.65
CA MET A 1 0.03 2.57 -26.40
C MET A 1 0.44 1.59 -25.29
N TYR A 2 0.20 0.27 -25.42
CA TYR A 2 0.54 -0.75 -24.40
C TYR A 2 1.99 -1.27 -24.42
N LEU A 3 2.76 -1.04 -25.50
CA LEU A 3 4.13 -1.59 -25.62
C LEU A 3 5.20 -0.82 -24.81
N ASN A 4 5.02 0.49 -24.57
CA ASN A 4 6.04 1.31 -23.89
C ASN A 4 6.15 0.98 -22.39
N ASN A 5 5.04 0.61 -21.73
CA ASN A 5 5.07 0.21 -20.33
C ASN A 5 5.80 -1.12 -20.11
N LYS A 6 5.77 -2.04 -21.09
CA LYS A 6 6.49 -3.32 -21.03
C LYS A 6 8.02 -3.14 -21.18
N LEU A 7 8.45 -2.14 -21.95
CA LEU A 7 9.86 -1.77 -22.09
C LEU A 7 10.39 -1.04 -20.85
N LEU A 8 9.59 -0.14 -20.25
CA LEU A 8 9.86 0.44 -18.93
C LEU A 8 9.98 -0.64 -17.84
N TYR A 9 9.08 -1.63 -17.86
CA TYR A 9 9.08 -2.78 -16.95
C TYR A 9 10.33 -3.65 -17.09
N ARG A 10 10.76 -3.92 -18.32
CA ARG A 10 11.98 -4.67 -18.61
C ARG A 10 13.22 -3.89 -18.16
N ASN A 11 13.28 -2.58 -18.37
CA ASN A 11 14.44 -1.76 -17.99
C ASN A 11 14.54 -1.54 -16.47
N TYR A 12 13.42 -1.42 -15.75
CA TYR A 12 13.42 -1.33 -14.28
C TYR A 12 13.84 -2.67 -13.64
N GLN A 13 13.30 -3.80 -14.11
CA GLN A 13 13.74 -5.13 -13.66
C GLN A 13 15.18 -5.46 -14.07
N LEU A 14 15.66 -4.99 -15.22
CA LEU A 14 17.06 -5.19 -15.63
C LEU A 14 18.02 -4.31 -14.83
N ASN A 15 17.65 -3.08 -14.47
CA ASN A 15 18.49 -2.25 -13.60
C ASN A 15 18.53 -2.78 -12.17
N SER A 16 17.42 -3.27 -11.61
CA SER A 16 17.45 -3.93 -10.31
C SER A 16 18.22 -5.27 -10.40
N ASN A 17 17.94 -6.12 -11.38
CA ASN A 17 18.62 -7.42 -11.51
C ASN A 17 20.10 -7.34 -11.91
N ASN A 18 20.56 -6.29 -12.61
CA ASN A 18 21.98 -6.10 -12.91
C ASN A 18 22.77 -5.65 -11.67
N ILE A 19 22.13 -4.97 -10.71
CA ILE A 19 22.70 -4.75 -9.37
C ILE A 19 22.79 -6.08 -8.61
N TYR A 20 21.83 -6.99 -8.80
CA TYR A 20 21.81 -8.31 -8.13
C TYR A 20 22.72 -9.38 -8.75
N LYS A 21 23.21 -9.23 -9.99
CA LYS A 21 23.98 -10.29 -10.68
C LYS A 21 25.50 -10.10 -10.73
N SER A 22 26.05 -8.92 -10.42
CA SER A 22 27.51 -8.71 -10.54
C SER A 22 28.34 -9.14 -9.34
N ASN A 23 27.73 -9.53 -8.21
CA ASN A 23 28.48 -9.78 -6.96
C ASN A 23 28.15 -11.14 -6.32
N ASN A 24 28.19 -12.22 -7.10
CA ASN A 24 28.28 -13.58 -6.58
C ASN A 24 29.72 -13.91 -6.13
N THR A 25 30.18 -13.20 -5.10
CA THR A 25 31.19 -13.67 -4.14
C THR A 25 31.21 -12.70 -2.98
N PHE A 26 30.38 -12.91 -1.96
CA PHE A 26 30.59 -12.26 -0.67
C PHE A 26 30.57 -13.28 0.45
N ASN A 27 31.75 -13.39 1.06
CA ASN A 27 32.03 -14.16 2.27
C ASN A 27 31.00 -13.80 3.36
N ASN A 28 30.39 -14.84 3.93
CA ASN A 28 29.53 -14.79 5.11
C ASN A 28 30.33 -14.51 6.40
N ASN A 29 31.08 -13.41 6.43
CA ASN A 29 31.79 -12.99 7.64
C ASN A 29 31.96 -11.47 7.65
N SER A 30 31.01 -10.76 8.24
CA SER A 30 31.32 -9.50 8.92
C SER A 30 30.24 -9.19 9.96
N ASN A 31 30.69 -8.84 11.17
CA ASN A 31 29.91 -8.06 12.12
C ASN A 31 29.46 -6.78 11.39
N LYS A 32 28.27 -6.77 10.78
CA LYS A 32 27.72 -5.57 10.16
C LYS A 32 27.66 -4.51 11.25
N ARG A 33 28.25 -3.34 11.00
CA ARG A 33 28.17 -2.24 11.94
C ARG A 33 26.69 -1.90 12.06
N GLN A 34 26.07 -2.19 13.19
CA GLN A 34 24.78 -1.60 13.58
C GLN A 34 25.05 -0.10 13.82
N ILE A 35 25.24 0.63 12.73
CA ILE A 35 25.26 2.07 12.74
C ILE A 35 23.79 2.45 12.92
N ASN A 36 23.47 3.12 14.01
CA ASN A 36 22.17 3.76 14.13
C ASN A 36 22.16 4.91 13.10
N ILE A 37 21.57 4.64 11.93
CA ILE A 37 21.58 5.53 10.78
C ILE A 37 20.88 6.84 11.10
N HIS A 38 19.87 6.80 11.97
CA HIS A 38 19.21 8.00 12.49
C HIS A 38 20.23 9.00 13.08
N THR A 39 21.04 8.55 14.04
CA THR A 39 22.09 9.38 14.65
C THR A 39 23.21 9.80 13.68
N HIS A 40 23.36 9.13 12.54
CA HIS A 40 24.32 9.53 11.52
C HIS A 40 23.72 10.54 10.55
N LEU A 41 22.45 10.40 10.16
CA LEU A 41 21.74 11.36 9.32
C LEU A 41 21.57 12.71 10.03
N GLU A 42 21.33 12.73 11.35
CA GLU A 42 21.31 13.98 12.15
C GLU A 42 22.60 14.81 12.02
N LYS A 43 23.75 14.18 11.72
CA LYS A 43 25.00 14.90 11.48
C LYS A 43 25.01 15.65 10.15
N TYR A 44 24.24 15.19 9.17
CA TYR A 44 24.15 15.77 7.82
C TYR A 44 22.87 16.59 7.60
N ILE A 45 21.84 16.32 8.39
CA ILE A 45 20.51 16.91 8.30
C ILE A 45 20.22 17.56 9.64
N HIS A 46 20.31 18.89 9.67
CA HIS A 46 20.05 19.70 10.87
C HIS A 46 18.56 20.10 11.03
N GLU A 47 17.70 19.57 10.17
CA GLU A 47 16.24 19.78 10.22
C GLU A 47 15.56 18.63 10.96
N ASP A 48 14.59 18.94 11.82
CA ASP A 48 13.83 17.94 12.57
C ASP A 48 13.02 17.01 11.65
N PHE A 49 12.94 15.73 12.03
CA PHE A 49 12.12 14.74 11.35
C PHE A 49 10.70 14.72 11.89
N LYS A 50 9.72 14.98 11.02
CA LYS A 50 8.30 14.79 11.36
C LYS A 50 7.93 13.31 11.19
N GLU A 51 7.19 12.74 12.13
CA GLU A 51 6.61 11.41 11.90
C GLU A 51 5.50 11.47 10.84
N LEU A 52 5.63 10.66 9.80
CA LEU A 52 4.56 10.48 8.81
C LEU A 52 3.56 9.46 9.33
N LYS A 53 2.32 9.91 9.52
CA LYS A 53 1.23 9.08 10.00
C LYS A 53 -0.11 9.58 9.50
N PHE A 54 -1.10 8.70 9.54
CA PHE A 54 -2.50 9.06 9.36
C PHE A 54 -3.03 9.62 10.69
N GLU A 55 -3.60 10.82 10.63
CA GLU A 55 -4.35 11.42 11.72
C GLU A 55 -5.82 11.47 11.31
N ASN A 56 -6.69 10.78 12.05
CA ASN A 56 -8.11 10.62 11.70
C ASN A 56 -8.32 10.08 10.27
N ASN A 57 -7.54 9.07 9.88
CA ASN A 57 -7.52 8.50 8.52
C ASN A 57 -7.20 9.53 7.42
N VAL A 58 -6.50 10.62 7.75
CA VAL A 58 -5.99 11.59 6.76
C VAL A 58 -4.47 11.60 6.82
N ILE A 59 -3.82 11.45 5.66
CA ILE A 59 -2.38 11.64 5.52
C ILE A 59 -2.10 12.98 4.83
N ASP A 60 -1.23 13.79 5.43
CA ASP A 60 -0.82 15.11 4.92
C ASP A 60 0.69 15.13 4.70
N ILE A 61 1.08 15.10 3.43
CA ILE A 61 2.48 15.17 3.01
C ILE A 61 2.77 16.55 2.47
N LYS A 62 3.79 17.17 3.05
CA LYS A 62 4.28 18.49 2.66
C LYS A 62 5.58 18.36 1.89
N ASN A 63 5.62 18.98 0.72
CA ASN A 63 6.82 19.08 -0.08
C ASN A 63 7.93 19.82 0.70
N GLY A 64 9.16 19.32 0.61
CA GLY A 64 10.34 19.88 1.27
C GLY A 64 10.52 19.47 2.73
N VAL A 65 9.59 18.72 3.33
CA VAL A 65 9.68 18.28 4.73
C VAL A 65 10.38 16.92 4.83
N ASN A 66 11.23 16.77 5.84
CA ASN A 66 11.86 15.50 6.21
C ASN A 66 10.92 14.72 7.13
N TYR A 67 10.67 13.48 6.76
CA TYR A 67 9.81 12.58 7.51
C TYR A 67 10.57 11.35 7.99
N LYS A 68 10.18 10.84 9.16
CA LYS A 68 10.41 9.46 9.55
C LYS A 68 9.14 8.65 9.29
N ILE A 69 9.26 7.56 8.56
CA ILE A 69 8.16 6.67 8.18
C ILE A 69 8.33 5.36 8.92
N LYS A 70 7.33 4.94 9.69
CA LYS A 70 7.39 3.65 10.40
C LYS A 70 7.37 2.50 9.41
N THR A 71 8.36 1.62 9.46
CA THR A 71 8.45 0.43 8.61
C THR A 71 7.59 -0.71 9.17
N LEU A 72 7.51 -1.85 8.46
CA LEU A 72 6.69 -2.96 8.95
C LEU A 72 7.33 -3.65 10.16
N MET A 73 8.66 -3.84 10.13
CA MET A 73 9.38 -4.67 11.09
C MET A 73 10.61 -3.99 11.71
N HIS A 74 11.23 -3.03 11.02
CA HIS A 74 12.56 -2.51 11.39
C HIS A 74 12.60 -1.07 11.93
N GLY A 75 11.49 -0.57 12.47
CA GLY A 75 11.44 0.74 13.10
C GLY A 75 11.05 1.85 12.13
N TYR A 76 12.00 2.67 11.68
CA TYR A 76 11.73 3.87 10.87
C TYR A 76 12.68 3.99 9.67
N SER A 77 12.18 4.65 8.61
CA SER A 77 12.90 5.07 7.42
C SER A 77 12.82 6.58 7.28
N GLU A 78 13.96 7.25 7.11
CA GLU A 78 14.02 8.70 6.88
C GLU A 78 13.90 9.03 5.39
N VAL A 79 12.91 9.86 5.04
CA VAL A 79 12.70 10.32 3.67
C VAL A 79 12.48 11.83 3.61
N LYS A 80 12.80 12.43 2.46
CA LYS A 80 12.38 13.79 2.11
C LYS A 80 11.44 13.73 0.93
N PHE A 81 10.29 14.38 1.04
CA PHE A 81 9.38 14.50 -0.09
C PHE A 81 9.78 15.70 -0.93
N GLN A 82 10.17 15.45 -2.18
CA GLN A 82 10.49 16.49 -3.17
C GLN A 82 9.71 16.23 -4.45
N ASN A 83 8.99 17.24 -4.92
CA ASN A 83 8.11 17.14 -6.09
C ASN A 83 7.15 15.95 -5.98
N ASN A 84 6.61 15.72 -4.78
CA ASN A 84 5.69 14.64 -4.43
C ASN A 84 6.25 13.24 -4.75
N ARG A 85 7.56 13.07 -4.58
CA ARG A 85 8.26 11.78 -4.54
C ARG A 85 9.01 11.63 -3.23
N ALA A 86 8.87 10.48 -2.60
CA ALA A 86 9.68 10.12 -1.44
C ALA A 86 11.11 9.85 -1.91
N LYS A 87 12.09 10.56 -1.34
CA LYS A 87 13.50 10.27 -1.52
C LYS A 87 14.08 9.74 -0.22
N TRP A 88 14.71 8.58 -0.30
CA TRP A 88 15.37 7.98 0.86
C TRP A 88 16.63 8.76 1.21
N LEU A 89 16.66 9.36 2.40
CA LEU A 89 17.71 10.30 2.79
C LEU A 89 19.06 9.62 3.01
N PHE A 90 19.07 8.32 3.36
CA PHE A 90 20.30 7.53 3.39
C PHE A 90 21.00 7.53 2.03
N ALA A 91 20.27 7.29 0.94
CA ALA A 91 20.85 7.27 -0.41
C ALA A 91 21.35 8.65 -0.86
N GLU A 92 20.75 9.75 -0.36
CA GLU A 92 21.25 11.11 -0.62
C GLU A 92 22.52 11.42 0.18
N ALA A 93 22.60 10.98 1.44
CA ALA A 93 23.76 11.22 2.31
C ALA A 93 24.97 10.35 1.94
N TYR A 94 24.73 9.16 1.39
CA TYR A 94 25.75 8.17 1.07
C TYR A 94 25.60 7.64 -0.38
N PRO A 95 25.76 8.49 -1.41
CA PRO A 95 25.50 8.13 -2.79
C PRO A 95 26.45 7.05 -3.35
N ASP A 96 27.67 6.96 -2.80
CA ASP A 96 28.72 6.04 -3.26
C ASP A 96 28.81 4.75 -2.41
N VAL A 97 27.86 4.55 -1.49
CA VAL A 97 27.87 3.43 -0.55
C VAL A 97 26.86 2.37 -0.96
N VAL A 98 27.27 1.11 -0.89
CA VAL A 98 26.36 -0.02 -1.09
C VAL A 98 25.52 -0.21 0.17
N ALA A 99 24.20 -0.14 0.03
CA ALA A 99 23.27 -0.25 1.17
C ALA A 99 23.48 -1.53 2.02
N SER A 100 23.95 -2.63 1.42
CA SER A 100 24.22 -3.88 2.14
C SER A 100 25.36 -3.80 3.16
N GLU A 101 26.20 -2.75 3.10
CA GLU A 101 27.22 -2.46 4.12
C GLU A 101 26.61 -1.91 5.42
N PHE A 102 25.39 -1.37 5.35
CA PHE A 102 24.71 -0.69 6.46
C PHE A 102 23.48 -1.45 6.94
N PHE A 103 22.77 -2.12 6.04
CA PHE A 103 21.51 -2.77 6.32
C PHE A 103 21.63 -4.29 6.21
N GLN A 104 20.84 -4.99 7.04
CA GLN A 104 20.50 -6.37 6.73
C GLN A 104 19.59 -6.43 5.51
N GLU A 105 19.56 -7.57 4.82
CA GLU A 105 18.79 -7.70 3.57
C GLU A 105 17.30 -7.51 3.82
N ASP A 106 16.78 -8.13 4.88
CA ASP A 106 15.38 -8.00 5.32
C ASP A 106 15.03 -6.58 5.76
N GLU A 107 15.93 -5.90 6.45
CA GLU A 107 15.80 -4.49 6.84
C GLU A 107 15.72 -3.57 5.61
N PHE A 108 16.63 -3.75 4.65
CA PHE A 108 16.64 -2.98 3.41
C PHE A 108 15.38 -3.22 2.58
N ILE A 109 14.93 -4.47 2.48
CA ILE A 109 13.68 -4.82 1.80
C ILE A 109 12.49 -4.15 2.49
N ASP A 110 12.40 -4.21 3.81
CA ASP A 110 11.31 -3.61 4.57
C ASP A 110 11.24 -2.08 4.39
N ILE A 111 12.38 -1.40 4.47
CA ILE A 111 12.51 0.04 4.24
C ILE A 111 12.03 0.41 2.84
N ASN A 112 12.56 -0.26 1.81
CA ASN A 112 12.20 0.05 0.42
C ASN A 112 10.73 -0.21 0.14
N ARG A 113 10.18 -1.33 0.62
CA ARG A 113 8.76 -1.66 0.45
C ARG A 113 7.86 -0.61 1.11
N THR A 114 8.20 -0.12 2.31
CA THR A 114 7.45 0.97 2.94
C THR A 114 7.58 2.28 2.15
N ASN A 115 8.80 2.65 1.74
CA ASN A 115 9.06 3.87 0.99
C ASN A 115 8.34 3.88 -0.37
N ASP A 116 8.36 2.77 -1.10
CA ASP A 116 7.68 2.61 -2.38
C ASP A 116 6.16 2.71 -2.22
N LEU A 117 5.58 2.04 -1.22
CA LEU A 117 4.13 2.10 -0.97
C LEU A 117 3.68 3.54 -0.70
N VAL A 118 4.36 4.23 0.22
CA VAL A 118 4.05 5.62 0.53
C VAL A 118 4.30 6.50 -0.70
N GLY A 119 5.40 6.28 -1.42
CA GLY A 119 5.75 6.99 -2.63
C GLY A 119 4.69 6.88 -3.73
N TYR A 120 4.12 5.69 -3.96
CA TYR A 120 3.01 5.50 -4.89
C TYR A 120 1.74 6.18 -4.39
N LEU A 121 1.38 5.96 -3.13
CA LEU A 121 0.17 6.50 -2.51
C LEU A 121 0.14 8.03 -2.54
N THR A 122 1.30 8.69 -2.44
CA THR A 122 1.37 10.16 -2.37
C THR A 122 2.03 10.79 -3.59
N SER A 123 2.16 10.03 -4.68
CA SER A 123 2.65 10.55 -5.95
C SER A 123 1.66 11.56 -6.56
N ASN A 124 2.11 12.34 -7.53
CA ASN A 124 1.26 13.25 -8.34
C ASN A 124 0.47 12.53 -9.44
N ASN A 125 0.40 11.21 -9.41
CA ASN A 125 -0.36 10.45 -10.39
C ASN A 125 -1.86 10.58 -10.13
N SER A 126 -2.68 10.21 -11.11
CA SER A 126 -4.12 10.06 -10.89
C SER A 126 -4.40 9.00 -9.81
N ILE A 127 -5.55 9.06 -9.13
CA ILE A 127 -5.94 8.03 -8.15
C ILE A 127 -5.87 6.63 -8.79
N ASP A 128 -6.39 6.47 -10.01
CA ASP A 128 -6.35 5.20 -10.73
C ASP A 128 -4.92 4.69 -10.94
N ASP A 129 -3.99 5.57 -11.35
CA ASP A 129 -2.60 5.20 -11.53
C ASP A 129 -1.92 4.86 -10.20
N LYS A 130 -2.20 5.59 -9.11
CA LYS A 130 -1.69 5.28 -7.77
C LYS A 130 -2.12 3.87 -7.35
N LEU A 131 -3.42 3.57 -7.47
CA LEU A 131 -3.97 2.26 -7.13
C LEU A 131 -3.40 1.17 -8.04
N ASN A 132 -3.30 1.41 -9.35
CA ASN A 132 -2.72 0.44 -10.28
C ASN A 132 -1.26 0.12 -9.94
N LEU A 133 -0.43 1.12 -9.64
CA LEU A 133 0.96 0.90 -9.20
C LEU A 133 1.00 0.08 -7.91
N ILE A 134 0.18 0.42 -6.91
CA ILE A 134 0.10 -0.37 -5.66
C ILE A 134 -0.30 -1.81 -5.96
N ARG A 135 -1.35 -2.04 -6.76
CA ARG A 135 -1.82 -3.41 -7.08
C ARG A 135 -0.80 -4.22 -7.88
N ILE A 136 -0.04 -3.58 -8.78
CA ILE A 136 1.01 -4.23 -9.58
C ILE A 136 2.23 -4.58 -8.73
N PHE A 137 2.70 -3.64 -7.90
CA PHE A 137 3.95 -3.80 -7.14
C PHE A 137 3.73 -4.41 -5.75
N PHE A 138 2.49 -4.43 -5.25
CA PHE A 138 2.09 -5.03 -3.98
C PHE A 138 0.92 -6.00 -4.18
N PRO A 139 1.13 -7.13 -4.89
CA PRO A 139 0.06 -8.09 -5.20
C PRO A 139 -0.49 -8.82 -3.97
N LYS A 140 0.24 -8.79 -2.83
CA LYS A 140 -0.24 -9.27 -1.53
C LYS A 140 -0.83 -8.09 -0.77
N SER A 141 -2.14 -7.90 -0.86
CA SER A 141 -2.84 -6.76 -0.29
C SER A 141 -2.73 -6.69 1.24
N GLU A 142 -2.59 -7.83 1.92
CA GLU A 142 -2.43 -7.87 3.37
C GLU A 142 -1.16 -7.14 3.81
N GLU A 143 -0.11 -7.16 2.99
CA GLU A 143 1.10 -6.38 3.23
C GLU A 143 0.84 -4.87 3.13
N VAL A 144 0.06 -4.45 2.13
CA VAL A 144 -0.37 -3.04 1.97
C VAL A 144 -1.13 -2.60 3.20
N GLY A 145 -2.14 -3.38 3.59
CA GLY A 145 -2.96 -3.10 4.76
C GLY A 145 -2.13 -3.02 6.05
N ALA A 146 -1.20 -3.94 6.27
CA ALA A 146 -0.35 -3.94 7.45
C ALA A 146 0.59 -2.72 7.51
N ARG A 147 1.23 -2.37 6.39
CA ARG A 147 2.11 -1.19 6.31
C ARG A 147 1.34 0.11 6.55
N LEU A 148 0.16 0.29 5.95
CA LEU A 148 -0.64 1.50 6.16
C LEU A 148 -1.18 1.56 7.60
N GLN A 149 -1.59 0.43 8.18
CA GLN A 149 -2.00 0.38 9.58
C GLN A 149 -0.86 0.70 10.55
N ASN A 150 0.38 0.32 10.23
CA ASN A 150 1.56 0.75 11.00
C ASN A 150 1.77 2.27 10.96
N LEU A 151 1.32 2.94 9.89
CA LEU A 151 1.28 4.40 9.79
C LEU A 151 0.05 5.01 10.48
N GLY A 152 -0.77 4.21 11.16
CA GLY A 152 -1.95 4.66 11.91
C GLY A 152 -3.26 4.71 11.11
N LEU A 153 -3.27 4.23 9.85
CA LEU A 153 -4.51 4.14 9.08
C LEU A 153 -5.42 3.06 9.68
N LYS A 154 -6.68 3.38 9.93
CA LYS A 154 -7.70 2.39 10.29
C LYS A 154 -8.44 1.90 9.04
N VAL A 155 -8.85 0.64 9.05
CA VAL A 155 -9.80 0.08 8.07
C VAL A 155 -11.01 1.01 7.94
N GLY A 156 -11.45 1.23 6.71
CA GLY A 156 -12.52 2.16 6.36
C GLY A 156 -12.06 3.28 5.44
N THR A 157 -12.88 4.33 5.38
CA THR A 157 -12.63 5.48 4.52
C THR A 157 -11.43 6.31 5.01
N PHE A 158 -10.61 6.77 4.07
CA PHE A 158 -9.45 7.60 4.32
C PHE A 158 -9.23 8.61 3.19
N GLN A 159 -8.42 9.62 3.48
CA GLN A 159 -8.10 10.72 2.55
C GLN A 159 -6.60 10.93 2.47
N ILE A 160 -6.12 11.15 1.24
CA ILE A 160 -4.80 11.73 0.99
C ILE A 160 -5.03 13.22 0.76
N LYS A 161 -4.43 14.09 1.59
CA LYS A 161 -4.69 15.52 1.50
C LYS A 161 -4.19 16.06 0.16
N GLY A 162 -5.05 16.80 -0.54
CA GLY A 162 -4.78 17.35 -1.87
C GLY A 162 -5.42 16.53 -3.00
N ASP A 163 -5.76 15.27 -2.76
CA ASP A 163 -6.58 14.49 -3.70
C ASP A 163 -8.08 14.82 -3.51
N SER A 164 -8.84 14.74 -4.61
CA SER A 164 -10.28 15.03 -4.63
C SER A 164 -11.15 13.89 -4.11
N GLU A 165 -10.64 12.66 -4.16
CA GLU A 165 -11.40 11.46 -3.84
C GLU A 165 -10.97 10.85 -2.51
N LYS A 166 -11.95 10.29 -1.80
CA LYS A 166 -11.70 9.43 -0.65
C LYS A 166 -11.50 8.00 -1.13
N LEU A 167 -10.69 7.26 -0.41
CA LEU A 167 -10.41 5.86 -0.65
C LEU A 167 -10.90 5.03 0.52
N PHE A 168 -11.06 3.72 0.33
CA PHE A 168 -11.46 2.79 1.36
C PHE A 168 -10.41 1.70 1.51
N LEU A 169 -9.88 1.53 2.72
CA LEU A 169 -9.04 0.39 3.08
C LEU A 169 -9.92 -0.73 3.63
N ASP A 170 -9.90 -1.88 2.97
CA ASP A 170 -10.64 -3.06 3.41
C ASP A 170 -9.85 -3.95 4.38
N THR A 171 -10.53 -4.89 5.05
CA THR A 171 -9.94 -5.77 6.08
C THR A 171 -8.86 -6.70 5.55
N ASN A 172 -8.84 -6.99 4.26
CA ASN A 172 -7.80 -7.78 3.59
C ASN A 172 -6.68 -6.91 2.99
N GLY A 173 -6.69 -5.60 3.27
CA GLY A 173 -5.67 -4.65 2.86
C GLY A 173 -5.80 -4.11 1.43
N TRP A 174 -6.86 -4.47 0.69
CA TRP A 174 -7.14 -3.83 -0.59
C TRP A 174 -7.63 -2.39 -0.39
N ILE A 175 -7.28 -1.55 -1.36
CA ILE A 175 -7.72 -0.16 -1.43
C ILE A 175 -8.71 -0.04 -2.59
N PHE A 176 -9.86 0.55 -2.31
CA PHE A 176 -10.94 0.75 -3.27
C PHE A 176 -11.31 2.23 -3.37
N LYS A 177 -11.72 2.64 -4.57
CA LYS A 177 -12.49 3.86 -4.79
C LYS A 177 -13.96 3.64 -4.45
N GLU A 178 -14.70 4.73 -4.26
CA GLU A 178 -16.14 4.67 -3.96
C GLU A 178 -16.96 4.05 -5.11
N ASP A 179 -16.63 4.36 -6.37
CA ASP A 179 -17.26 3.78 -7.55
C ASP A 179 -17.03 2.26 -7.67
N GLU A 180 -15.84 1.77 -7.30
CA GLU A 180 -15.54 0.35 -7.23
C GLU A 180 -16.40 -0.35 -6.17
N LEU A 181 -16.57 0.26 -4.99
CA LEU A 181 -17.41 -0.29 -3.91
C LEU A 181 -18.88 -0.38 -4.34
N GLU A 182 -19.38 0.66 -5.00
CA GLU A 182 -20.73 0.68 -5.52
C GLU A 182 -20.92 -0.35 -6.65
N GLY A 183 -19.92 -0.51 -7.52
CA GLY A 183 -19.90 -1.55 -8.55
C GLY A 183 -20.05 -2.96 -7.97
N TYR A 184 -19.36 -3.26 -6.86
CA TYR A 184 -19.57 -4.53 -6.14
C TYR A 184 -21.01 -4.65 -5.64
N ARG A 185 -21.55 -3.61 -5.00
CA ARG A 185 -22.93 -3.63 -4.48
C ARG A 185 -23.95 -3.90 -5.59
N GLN A 186 -23.84 -3.21 -6.73
CA GLN A 186 -24.71 -3.39 -7.89
C GLN A 186 -24.63 -4.82 -8.44
N ALA A 187 -23.42 -5.39 -8.54
CA ALA A 187 -23.26 -6.76 -8.99
C ALA A 187 -23.99 -7.80 -8.11
N TYR A 188 -24.13 -7.54 -6.81
CA TYR A 188 -24.94 -8.37 -5.91
C TYR A 188 -26.45 -8.10 -6.01
N LEU A 189 -26.86 -6.84 -6.27
CA LEU A 189 -28.27 -6.50 -6.46
C LEU A 189 -28.86 -7.08 -7.75
N GLU A 190 -28.10 -7.01 -8.85
CA GLU A 190 -28.55 -7.43 -10.18
C GLU A 190 -28.57 -8.95 -10.38
N ARG A 191 -27.99 -9.71 -9.45
CA ARG A 191 -27.83 -11.16 -9.61
C ARG A 191 -29.02 -11.93 -9.06
N ASN A 192 -29.63 -12.74 -9.93
CA ASN A 192 -30.58 -13.77 -9.52
C ASN A 192 -29.82 -14.99 -8.95
N PHE A 193 -29.81 -15.13 -7.63
CA PHE A 193 -29.10 -16.21 -6.96
C PHE A 193 -29.86 -17.56 -7.00
N PHE A 194 -31.14 -17.59 -7.38
CA PHE A 194 -31.83 -18.86 -7.62
C PHE A 194 -31.23 -19.61 -8.81
N GLU A 195 -30.78 -18.89 -9.84
CA GLU A 195 -30.05 -19.47 -10.99
C GLU A 195 -28.70 -20.08 -10.59
N TRP A 196 -28.20 -19.73 -9.40
CA TRP A 196 -26.93 -20.18 -8.85
C TRP A 196 -27.12 -21.26 -7.76
N GLY A 197 -28.35 -21.78 -7.62
CA GLY A 197 -28.66 -22.89 -6.71
C GLY A 197 -28.91 -22.48 -5.25
N HIS A 198 -29.09 -21.18 -4.98
CA HIS A 198 -29.48 -20.69 -3.66
C HIS A 198 -31.00 -20.64 -3.52
N ASP A 199 -31.49 -20.52 -2.28
CA ASP A 199 -32.91 -20.37 -2.00
C ASP A 199 -33.15 -19.33 -0.89
N LYS A 200 -34.41 -19.16 -0.48
CA LYS A 200 -34.79 -18.18 0.56
C LYS A 200 -34.21 -18.49 1.95
N LYS A 201 -33.72 -19.72 2.18
CA LYS A 201 -33.08 -20.12 3.43
C LYS A 201 -31.59 -19.81 3.43
N THR A 202 -30.99 -19.63 2.25
CA THR A 202 -29.59 -19.17 2.13
C THR A 202 -29.42 -17.84 2.87
N LYS A 203 -28.36 -17.77 3.68
CA LYS A 203 -27.99 -16.59 4.46
C LYS A 203 -26.79 -15.92 3.83
N PHE A 204 -26.93 -14.64 3.48
CA PHE A 204 -25.85 -13.82 2.99
C PHE A 204 -25.39 -12.89 4.11
N MET A 205 -24.19 -13.13 4.63
CA MET A 205 -23.54 -12.21 5.56
C MET A 205 -22.73 -11.20 4.76
N ILE A 206 -23.18 -9.95 4.72
CA ILE A 206 -22.53 -8.85 3.98
C ILE A 206 -22.25 -7.73 4.96
N ASP A 207 -20.98 -7.39 5.11
CA ASP A 207 -20.52 -6.32 6.01
C ASP A 207 -21.05 -6.50 7.46
N GLY A 208 -21.10 -7.77 7.91
CA GLY A 208 -21.59 -8.14 9.24
C GLY A 208 -23.11 -8.15 9.41
N LYS A 209 -23.89 -7.88 8.35
CA LYS A 209 -25.36 -7.92 8.36
C LYS A 209 -25.87 -9.15 7.59
N GLU A 210 -26.94 -9.76 8.08
CA GLU A 210 -27.61 -10.89 7.42
C GLU A 210 -28.63 -10.38 6.40
N PHE A 211 -28.58 -10.93 5.19
CA PHE A 211 -29.50 -10.67 4.09
C PHE A 211 -30.05 -11.99 3.56
N HIS A 212 -31.26 -11.92 3.02
CA HIS A 212 -31.96 -13.04 2.41
C HIS A 212 -32.45 -12.69 1.01
N LEU A 213 -32.60 -13.72 0.18
CA LEU A 213 -33.17 -13.59 -1.15
C LEU A 213 -34.68 -13.30 -1.07
N ASP A 214 -35.13 -12.39 -1.91
CA ASP A 214 -36.55 -12.10 -2.08
C ASP A 214 -37.28 -13.19 -2.89
N SER A 215 -38.53 -12.94 -3.28
CA SER A 215 -39.31 -13.90 -4.11
C SER A 215 -38.77 -14.08 -5.53
N THR A 216 -37.92 -13.18 -6.00
CA THR A 216 -37.34 -13.19 -7.34
C THR A 216 -35.90 -13.72 -7.36
N GLY A 217 -35.34 -14.04 -6.19
CA GLY A 217 -33.98 -14.57 -6.07
C GLY A 217 -32.90 -13.49 -5.94
N HIS A 218 -33.28 -12.24 -5.67
CA HIS A 218 -32.34 -11.12 -5.57
C HIS A 218 -32.14 -10.69 -4.11
N LEU A 219 -31.01 -10.03 -3.84
CA LEU A 219 -30.74 -9.39 -2.57
C LEU A 219 -31.22 -7.93 -2.59
N ASN A 220 -31.75 -7.45 -1.47
CA ASN A 220 -32.03 -6.03 -1.27
C ASN A 220 -30.97 -5.45 -0.30
N ILE A 221 -29.87 -4.98 -0.87
CA ILE A 221 -28.71 -4.44 -0.13
C ILE A 221 -28.80 -2.90 -0.10
N PRO A 222 -28.91 -2.26 1.07
CA PRO A 222 -28.95 -0.81 1.20
C PRO A 222 -27.71 -0.13 0.62
N GLU A 223 -27.90 1.07 0.09
CA GLU A 223 -26.82 1.97 -0.34
C GLU A 223 -25.76 2.16 0.77
N GLY A 224 -24.50 2.25 0.37
CA GLY A 224 -23.36 2.39 1.29
C GLY A 224 -22.94 1.09 1.99
N THR A 225 -23.61 -0.04 1.76
CA THR A 225 -23.16 -1.35 2.29
C THR A 225 -21.94 -1.86 1.51
N ILE A 226 -20.85 -2.14 2.21
CA ILE A 226 -19.59 -2.56 1.58
C ILE A 226 -19.64 -4.04 1.20
N CYS A 227 -19.68 -4.32 -0.11
CA CYS A 227 -19.85 -5.67 -0.67
C CYS A 227 -18.56 -6.27 -1.23
N THR A 228 -17.39 -5.89 -0.69
CA THR A 228 -16.11 -6.46 -1.15
C THR A 228 -16.05 -7.97 -0.88
N PRO A 229 -15.26 -8.75 -1.65
CA PRO A 229 -15.17 -10.20 -1.47
C PRO A 229 -14.79 -10.64 -0.05
N ALA A 230 -14.02 -9.85 0.68
CA ALA A 230 -13.63 -10.15 2.07
C ALA A 230 -14.80 -10.06 3.07
N ARG A 231 -15.85 -9.30 2.72
CA ARG A 231 -16.98 -8.98 3.59
C ARG A 231 -18.25 -9.75 3.27
N VAL A 232 -18.24 -10.55 2.19
CA VAL A 232 -19.38 -11.36 1.77
C VAL A 232 -19.12 -12.83 2.11
N LYS A 233 -20.04 -13.43 2.85
CA LYS A 233 -20.06 -14.87 3.12
C LYS A 233 -21.45 -15.42 2.85
N ILE A 234 -21.51 -16.52 2.12
CA ILE A 234 -22.75 -17.26 1.89
C ILE A 234 -22.75 -18.47 2.82
N ILE A 235 -23.81 -18.60 3.61
CA ILE A 235 -23.99 -19.68 4.57
C ILE A 235 -25.24 -20.45 4.13
N ASN A 236 -25.05 -21.73 3.85
CA ASN A 236 -26.10 -22.67 3.50
C ASN A 236 -26.55 -23.46 4.73
#